data_AF-A0A0K1EDY7-F1
#
_entry.id   AF-A0A0K1EDY7-F1
#
_cell.length_a   1.000
_cell.length_b   1.000
_cell.length_c   1.000
_cell.angle_alpha   90.00
_cell.angle_beta   90.00
_cell.angle_gamma   90.00
#
_symmetry.space_group_name_H-M   'P 1'
#
loop_
_entity.id
_entity.type
_entity.pdbx_description
1 polymer ?
#
loop_
_entity_poly.entity_id
_entity_poly.type
_entity_poly.pdbx_seq_one_letter_code
_entity_poly.pdbx_strand_id
1 'polypeptide(L)'
;MGVAFTALAIAEARANAVGAVRLVCGEERLFIDLLLVAWHGAGGFAPGAVVESLTIEVPYSAIRALFRHGRALCLALDPEACAPYNRFSLTRFTEEPVEALASAYQARQRAHVASHALPIPAGIVAALAAPADLASGPLGLASLAVVVATATWLIARAVVRSLSWGGPGSDRRRDALEAELSRRMGFFAVAPSGVSPQFPAASPAVGFGGRQGSRRPLDPRGLPAPLRDRLGARAVRRAISGELGAQASPSPATPREPSTLPALAGSDAPLGRPRAILPILAVAALVVATLAFVQRFAIPREPPALLEIARMGSTVQARANRWAELDPAALEPLEPSLPRCLCERADSLLWRGGVPRLSLHPSSGPDDSDGAIEPDEGEYDFDFAVVNNDAEPLRDVRVVLTFSRRDEGGRRVGITERGLFYEGLLRPGRAVKWHVTAPGTEIKVEPGVVGTLEGEPAPPEAYVALARARSRAVRIHAAAMLAYHRDPRALDALRNLGAPMPAEAEVFARIRRATAEVIPCDVMAQGGRLALCLFNASAVAHRGTTLRELSETAGSSARQWELDATLPVHEGLKLDLPLQGELPPELAVDLREGARP
;
A
#
# COMPACT_ATOMS: atom_id res chain seq x y z
N MET A 1 29.21 -23.55 -2.97
CA MET A 1 28.23 -23.03 -3.97
C MET A 1 27.09 -22.38 -3.20
N GLY A 2 26.71 -21.16 -3.58
CA GLY A 2 25.64 -20.42 -2.88
C GLY A 2 24.24 -20.96 -3.17
N VAL A 3 23.28 -20.63 -2.28
CA VAL A 3 21.86 -20.94 -2.50
C VAL A 3 21.28 -19.90 -3.47
N ALA A 4 20.71 -20.36 -4.58
CA ALA A 4 20.13 -19.48 -5.59
C ALA A 4 18.61 -19.35 -5.40
N PHE A 5 18.13 -18.11 -5.47
CA PHE A 5 16.73 -17.75 -5.47
C PHE A 5 16.45 -16.92 -6.72
N THR A 6 15.27 -17.05 -7.29
CA THR A 6 14.88 -16.18 -8.41
C THR A 6 13.53 -15.56 -8.13
N ALA A 7 13.37 -14.30 -8.54
CA ALA A 7 12.22 -13.48 -8.22
C ALA A 7 11.95 -12.47 -9.34
N LEU A 8 10.81 -11.79 -9.25
CA LEU A 8 10.41 -10.71 -10.12
C LEU A 8 10.46 -9.38 -9.34
N ALA A 9 11.34 -8.48 -9.74
CA ALA A 9 11.33 -7.09 -9.28
C ALA A 9 10.16 -6.32 -9.92
N ILE A 10 9.31 -5.70 -9.11
CA ILE A 10 8.12 -4.97 -9.57
C ILE A 10 8.24 -3.47 -9.38
N ALA A 11 7.51 -2.72 -10.22
CA ALA A 11 7.39 -1.28 -10.12
C ALA A 11 6.57 -0.92 -8.87
N GLU A 12 7.26 -0.53 -7.82
CA GLU A 12 6.69 -0.04 -6.57
C GLU A 12 7.39 1.27 -6.22
N ALA A 13 6.73 2.17 -5.48
CA ALA A 13 7.25 3.50 -5.15
C ALA A 13 8.64 3.50 -4.49
N ARG A 14 9.03 2.37 -3.88
CA ARG A 14 10.30 2.16 -3.20
C ARG A 14 11.35 1.42 -4.04
N ALA A 15 11.00 0.89 -5.20
CA ALA A 15 11.90 0.12 -6.06
C ALA A 15 12.42 0.98 -7.21
N ASN A 16 13.67 0.75 -7.63
CA ASN A 16 14.23 1.36 -8.84
C ASN A 16 14.65 0.37 -9.93
N ALA A 17 14.32 -0.90 -9.73
CA ALA A 17 14.53 -1.99 -10.69
C ALA A 17 13.21 -2.72 -10.95
N VAL A 18 12.94 -3.06 -12.21
CA VAL A 18 11.78 -3.85 -12.63
C VAL A 18 12.22 -4.90 -13.63
N GLY A 19 12.01 -6.18 -13.34
CA GLY A 19 12.41 -7.28 -14.22
C GLY A 19 12.66 -8.58 -13.48
N ALA A 20 13.27 -9.56 -14.14
CA ALA A 20 13.67 -10.81 -13.50
C ALA A 20 14.98 -10.61 -12.74
N VAL A 21 15.06 -11.16 -11.53
CA VAL A 21 16.26 -11.06 -10.68
C VAL A 21 16.59 -12.45 -10.15
N ARG A 22 17.85 -12.86 -10.27
CA ARG A 22 18.39 -14.06 -9.63
C ARG A 22 19.37 -13.62 -8.54
N LEU A 23 19.17 -14.14 -7.35
CA LEU A 23 19.91 -13.83 -6.13
C LEU A 23 20.65 -15.09 -5.72
N VAL A 24 21.97 -15.10 -5.79
CA VAL A 24 22.80 -16.21 -5.32
C VAL A 24 23.46 -15.79 -4.03
N CYS A 25 23.03 -16.40 -2.92
CA CYS A 25 23.60 -16.16 -1.60
C CYS A 25 24.92 -16.93 -1.49
N GLY A 26 26.04 -16.27 -1.79
CA GLY A 26 27.38 -16.79 -1.63
C GLY A 26 27.81 -16.85 -0.17
N GLU A 27 29.09 -17.17 0.07
CA GLU A 27 29.58 -17.25 1.45
C GLU A 27 29.76 -15.88 2.10
N GLU A 28 30.39 -14.96 1.36
CA GLU A 28 30.72 -13.60 1.83
C GLU A 28 29.94 -12.50 1.08
N ARG A 29 29.36 -12.84 -0.08
CA ARG A 29 28.73 -11.88 -0.99
C ARG A 29 27.41 -12.42 -1.54
N LEU A 30 26.48 -11.51 -1.76
CA LEU A 30 25.25 -11.73 -2.51
C LEU A 30 25.50 -11.37 -3.98
N PHE A 31 25.30 -12.33 -4.89
CA PHE A 31 25.35 -12.08 -6.33
C PHE A 31 23.93 -11.83 -6.84
N ILE A 32 23.74 -10.73 -7.55
CA ILE A 32 22.44 -10.32 -8.10
C ILE A 32 22.54 -10.29 -9.61
N ASP A 33 22.03 -11.32 -10.28
CA ASP A 33 21.89 -11.32 -11.73
C ASP A 33 20.56 -10.66 -12.11
N LEU A 34 20.65 -9.47 -12.69
CA LEU A 34 19.55 -8.74 -13.28
C LEU A 34 19.31 -9.25 -14.69
N LEU A 35 18.16 -9.89 -14.93
CA LEU A 35 17.78 -10.47 -16.21
C LEU A 35 16.62 -9.66 -16.80
N LEU A 36 16.85 -8.97 -17.91
CA LEU A 36 15.84 -8.12 -18.57
C LEU A 36 15.27 -7.05 -17.63
N VAL A 37 16.14 -6.38 -16.86
CA VAL A 37 15.74 -5.35 -15.88
C VAL A 37 15.72 -3.98 -16.54
N ALA A 38 14.63 -3.25 -16.31
CA ALA A 38 14.46 -1.86 -16.64
C ALA A 38 14.52 -0.97 -15.39
N TRP A 39 15.00 0.25 -15.56
CA TRP A 39 15.02 1.27 -14.52
C TRP A 39 13.62 1.84 -14.24
N HIS A 40 13.31 2.05 -12.96
CA HIS A 40 12.08 2.68 -12.50
C HIS A 40 12.42 3.88 -11.61
N GLY A 41 12.22 5.10 -12.13
CA GLY A 41 12.49 6.32 -11.39
C GLY A 41 11.21 7.00 -10.91
N ALA A 42 11.37 8.08 -10.14
CA ALA A 42 10.27 8.96 -9.73
C ALA A 42 9.48 9.54 -10.94
N GLY A 43 10.10 9.60 -12.12
CA GLY A 43 9.45 10.00 -13.38
C GLY A 43 8.63 8.91 -14.09
N GLY A 44 8.47 7.73 -13.48
CA GLY A 44 7.75 6.59 -14.07
C GLY A 44 8.67 5.58 -14.74
N PHE A 45 8.05 4.62 -15.43
CA PHE A 45 8.75 3.60 -16.20
C PHE A 45 9.47 4.23 -17.40
N ALA A 46 10.77 4.00 -17.55
CA ALA A 46 11.53 4.41 -18.73
C ALA A 46 11.63 3.23 -19.72
N PRO A 47 10.72 3.11 -20.70
CA PRO A 47 10.79 2.06 -21.71
C PRO A 47 11.98 2.33 -22.64
N GLY A 48 13.12 1.69 -22.39
CA GLY A 48 14.27 1.82 -23.29
C GLY A 48 15.61 1.28 -22.78
N ALA A 49 15.81 1.21 -21.47
CA ALA A 49 17.04 0.66 -20.88
C ALA A 49 16.78 -0.72 -20.27
N VAL A 50 16.52 -1.72 -21.12
CA VAL A 50 16.50 -3.12 -20.69
C VAL A 50 17.92 -3.64 -20.75
N VAL A 51 18.51 -3.93 -19.59
CA VAL A 51 19.82 -4.57 -19.53
C VAL A 51 19.61 -6.07 -19.78
N GLU A 52 20.30 -6.62 -20.80
CA GLU A 52 20.17 -8.05 -21.17
C GLU A 52 20.53 -8.97 -20.00
N SER A 53 21.67 -8.71 -19.38
CA SER A 53 22.08 -9.33 -18.13
C SER A 53 23.14 -8.47 -17.44
N LEU A 54 23.01 -8.22 -16.13
CA LEU A 54 24.03 -7.58 -15.31
C LEU A 54 24.15 -8.33 -13.98
N THR A 55 25.33 -8.84 -13.68
CA THR A 55 25.64 -9.43 -12.37
C THR A 55 26.26 -8.36 -11.48
N ILE A 56 25.64 -8.13 -10.32
CA ILE A 56 26.15 -7.22 -9.30
C ILE A 56 26.61 -8.05 -8.10
N GLU A 57 27.84 -7.87 -7.68
CA GLU A 57 28.36 -8.46 -6.45
C GLU A 57 28.16 -7.50 -5.28
N VAL A 58 27.46 -7.95 -4.25
CA VAL A 58 27.06 -7.11 -3.13
C VAL A 58 27.59 -7.72 -1.84
N PRO A 59 28.51 -7.08 -1.12
CA PRO A 59 28.91 -7.56 0.19
C PRO A 59 27.71 -7.50 1.14
N TYR A 60 27.58 -8.46 2.07
CA TYR A 60 26.44 -8.48 2.99
C TYR A 60 26.33 -7.22 3.85
N SER A 61 27.46 -6.54 4.10
CA SER A 61 27.51 -5.24 4.78
C SER A 61 26.89 -4.07 3.98
N ALA A 62 26.75 -4.21 2.66
CA ALA A 62 26.09 -3.22 1.80
C ALA A 62 24.57 -3.43 1.72
N ILE A 63 24.00 -4.45 2.36
CA ILE A 63 22.55 -4.60 2.48
C ILE A 63 22.07 -3.67 3.59
N ARG A 64 21.39 -2.58 3.20
CA ARG A 64 20.93 -1.53 4.13
C ARG A 64 19.58 -1.85 4.75
N ALA A 65 18.69 -2.53 4.02
CA ALA A 65 17.42 -2.97 4.56
C ALA A 65 16.89 -4.24 3.88
N LEU A 66 16.24 -5.09 4.67
CA LEU A 66 15.49 -6.25 4.22
C LEU A 66 14.20 -6.33 5.02
N PHE A 67 13.04 -6.14 4.38
CA PHE A 67 11.75 -6.17 5.08
C PHE A 67 10.62 -6.65 4.18
N ARG A 68 9.53 -7.09 4.80
CA ARG A 68 8.31 -7.51 4.10
C ARG A 68 7.36 -6.34 3.90
N HIS A 69 6.78 -6.24 2.71
CA HIS A 69 5.63 -5.37 2.45
C HIS A 69 4.53 -6.19 1.78
N GLY A 70 3.56 -6.63 2.58
CA GLY A 70 2.54 -7.59 2.14
C GLY A 70 3.15 -8.90 1.65
N ARG A 71 3.03 -9.18 0.35
CA ARG A 71 3.61 -10.37 -0.30
C ARG A 71 4.98 -10.12 -0.94
N ALA A 72 5.42 -8.88 -1.02
CA ALA A 72 6.74 -8.52 -1.53
C ALA A 72 7.82 -8.59 -0.45
N LEU A 73 9.05 -8.88 -0.87
CA LEU A 73 10.26 -8.73 -0.07
C LEU A 73 11.04 -7.53 -0.63
N CYS A 74 11.17 -6.48 0.17
CA CYS A 74 11.90 -5.29 -0.19
C CYS A 74 13.37 -5.45 0.21
N LEU A 75 14.28 -5.27 -0.75
CA LEU A 75 15.72 -5.29 -0.55
C LEU A 75 16.30 -3.93 -0.94
N ALA A 76 16.89 -3.24 0.02
CA ALA A 76 17.60 -1.99 -0.20
C ALA A 76 19.11 -2.21 0.01
N LEU A 77 19.88 -1.77 -0.98
CA LEU A 77 21.33 -1.88 -1.03
C LEU A 77 21.95 -0.49 -0.96
N ASP A 78 23.21 -0.46 -0.56
CA ASP A 78 24.02 0.73 -0.62
C ASP A 78 24.12 1.25 -2.08
N PRO A 79 23.69 2.49 -2.36
CA PRO A 79 23.85 3.09 -3.68
C PRO A 79 25.30 3.05 -4.19
N GLU A 80 26.28 3.19 -3.30
CA GLU A 80 27.70 3.23 -3.68
C GLU A 80 28.19 1.88 -4.21
N ALA A 81 27.64 0.78 -3.69
CA ALA A 81 28.00 -0.56 -4.12
C ALA A 81 27.22 -1.04 -5.36
N CYS A 82 26.02 -0.49 -5.61
CA CYS A 82 25.04 -1.11 -6.52
C CYS A 82 24.33 -0.14 -7.48
N ALA A 83 24.82 1.09 -7.67
CA ALA A 83 24.24 2.00 -8.65
C ALA A 83 24.27 1.41 -10.08
N PRO A 84 23.19 1.55 -10.89
CA PRO A 84 21.99 2.33 -10.63
C PRO A 84 20.85 1.55 -9.93
N TYR A 85 21.02 0.25 -9.66
CA TYR A 85 19.97 -0.65 -9.16
C TYR A 85 20.24 -1.06 -7.70
N ASN A 86 19.75 -0.25 -6.78
CA ASN A 86 19.98 -0.45 -5.35
C ASN A 86 18.70 -0.67 -4.53
N ARG A 87 17.51 -0.65 -5.15
CA ARG A 87 16.23 -0.90 -4.45
C ARG A 87 15.34 -1.84 -5.24
N PHE A 88 15.02 -2.98 -4.64
CA PHE A 88 14.23 -4.04 -5.25
C PHE A 88 12.97 -4.31 -4.43
N SER A 89 11.82 -4.41 -5.11
CA SER A 89 10.62 -5.01 -4.54
C SER A 89 10.39 -6.36 -5.21
N LEU A 90 10.72 -7.45 -4.52
CA LEU A 90 10.79 -8.79 -5.06
C LEU A 90 9.49 -9.55 -4.79
N THR A 91 8.91 -10.13 -5.85
CA THR A 91 7.69 -10.93 -5.80
C THR A 91 7.83 -12.21 -6.64
N ARG A 92 6.86 -13.12 -6.54
CA ARG A 92 6.74 -14.31 -7.42
C ARG A 92 8.03 -15.14 -7.51
N PHE A 93 8.51 -15.61 -6.36
CA PHE A 93 9.73 -16.40 -6.26
C PHE A 93 9.59 -17.75 -6.97
N THR A 94 10.50 -18.02 -7.90
CA THR A 94 10.44 -19.14 -8.85
C THR A 94 11.83 -19.79 -9.05
N GLU A 95 11.91 -20.86 -9.82
CA GLU A 95 13.19 -21.47 -10.25
C GLU A 95 13.63 -20.95 -11.62
N GLU A 96 12.67 -20.65 -12.50
CA GLU A 96 12.91 -20.22 -13.89
C GLU A 96 12.42 -18.78 -14.08
N PRO A 97 13.25 -17.76 -13.81
CA PRO A 97 12.79 -16.37 -13.70
C PRO A 97 12.43 -15.75 -15.04
N VAL A 98 13.11 -16.15 -16.13
CA VAL A 98 12.83 -15.62 -17.47
C VAL A 98 11.48 -16.15 -17.98
N GLU A 99 11.22 -17.45 -17.83
CA GLU A 99 9.92 -18.03 -18.16
C GLU A 99 8.82 -17.52 -17.22
N ALA A 100 9.13 -17.31 -15.95
CA ALA A 100 8.21 -16.71 -15.00
C ALA A 100 7.90 -15.23 -15.34
N LEU A 101 8.88 -14.46 -15.82
CA LEU A 101 8.69 -13.08 -16.28
C LEU A 101 7.81 -13.06 -17.54
N ALA A 102 8.14 -13.88 -18.55
CA ALA A 102 7.35 -13.99 -19.77
C ALA A 102 5.92 -14.46 -19.48
N SER A 103 5.75 -15.49 -18.65
CA SER A 103 4.43 -15.98 -18.25
C SER A 103 3.69 -15.01 -17.35
N ALA A 104 4.36 -14.26 -16.47
CA ALA A 104 3.75 -13.22 -15.66
C ALA A 104 3.29 -12.04 -16.52
N TYR A 105 4.09 -11.62 -17.50
CA TYR A 105 3.73 -10.57 -18.44
C TYR A 105 2.53 -11.00 -19.29
N GLN A 106 2.57 -12.21 -19.87
CA GLN A 106 1.45 -12.78 -20.62
C GLN A 106 0.21 -12.93 -19.74
N ALA A 107 0.35 -13.41 -18.50
CA ALA A 107 -0.74 -13.55 -17.56
C ALA A 107 -1.34 -12.19 -17.21
N ARG A 108 -0.53 -11.14 -16.97
CA ARG A 108 -0.98 -9.77 -16.70
C ARG A 108 -1.68 -9.16 -17.91
N GLN A 109 -1.17 -9.38 -19.12
CA GLN A 109 -1.79 -8.89 -20.34
C GLN A 109 -3.14 -9.59 -20.60
N ARG A 110 -3.18 -10.93 -20.50
CA ARG A 110 -4.42 -11.72 -20.61
C ARG A 110 -5.43 -11.33 -19.54
N ALA A 111 -4.96 -11.15 -18.31
CA ALA A 111 -5.74 -10.70 -17.17
C ALA A 111 -6.33 -9.31 -17.40
N HIS A 112 -5.53 -8.36 -17.90
CA HIS A 112 -5.97 -7.01 -18.19
C HIS A 112 -7.06 -7.04 -19.26
N VAL A 113 -6.81 -7.71 -20.39
CA VAL A 113 -7.79 -7.88 -21.48
C VAL A 113 -9.06 -8.57 -20.99
N ALA A 114 -8.93 -9.70 -20.26
CA ALA A 114 -10.07 -10.44 -19.73
C ALA A 114 -10.87 -9.61 -18.72
N SER A 115 -10.20 -8.83 -17.86
CA SER A 115 -10.89 -7.98 -16.88
C SER A 115 -11.73 -6.90 -17.55
N HIS A 116 -11.35 -6.41 -18.73
CA HIS A 116 -12.15 -5.45 -19.48
C HIS A 116 -13.18 -6.09 -20.40
N ALA A 117 -12.87 -7.25 -20.99
CA ALA A 117 -13.72 -7.90 -21.98
C ALA A 117 -14.85 -8.77 -21.39
N LEU A 118 -14.63 -9.40 -20.23
CA LEU A 118 -15.55 -10.38 -19.64
C LEU A 118 -16.78 -9.78 -18.89
N PRO A 119 -16.70 -8.60 -18.24
CA PRO A 119 -17.84 -8.02 -17.52
C PRO A 119 -19.09 -7.76 -18.35
N ILE A 120 -18.92 -7.18 -19.55
CA ILE A 120 -20.05 -6.78 -20.40
C ILE A 120 -20.85 -8.00 -20.90
N PRO A 121 -20.21 -9.04 -21.48
CA PRO A 121 -20.89 -10.29 -21.82
C PRO A 121 -21.59 -10.92 -20.62
N ALA A 122 -20.92 -10.97 -19.46
CA ALA A 122 -21.50 -11.55 -18.25
C ALA A 122 -22.78 -10.80 -17.82
N GLY A 123 -22.75 -9.46 -17.87
CA GLY A 123 -23.93 -8.63 -17.60
C GLY A 123 -25.07 -8.86 -18.58
N ILE A 124 -24.78 -8.92 -19.89
CA ILE A 124 -25.78 -9.18 -20.93
C ILE A 124 -26.40 -10.56 -20.76
N VAL A 125 -25.59 -11.59 -20.55
CA VAL A 125 -26.06 -12.97 -20.35
C VAL A 125 -26.94 -13.06 -19.11
N ALA A 126 -26.52 -12.42 -18.00
CA ALA A 126 -27.32 -12.41 -16.78
C ALA A 126 -28.66 -11.70 -16.96
N ALA A 127 -28.70 -10.58 -17.70
CA ALA A 127 -29.94 -9.90 -18.00
C ALA A 127 -30.86 -10.76 -18.90
N LEU A 128 -30.32 -11.41 -19.94
CA LEU A 128 -31.12 -12.27 -20.82
C LEU A 128 -31.61 -13.56 -20.14
N ALA A 129 -30.87 -14.06 -19.15
CA ALA A 129 -31.22 -15.26 -18.39
C ALA A 129 -32.10 -14.97 -17.17
N ALA A 130 -32.31 -13.70 -16.81
CA ALA A 130 -33.06 -13.34 -15.62
C ALA A 130 -34.56 -13.68 -15.78
N PRO A 131 -35.17 -14.38 -14.81
CA PRO A 131 -36.62 -14.54 -14.79
C PRO A 131 -37.31 -13.18 -14.65
N ALA A 132 -38.49 -13.05 -15.27
CA ALA A 132 -39.25 -11.80 -15.31
C ALA A 132 -39.58 -11.23 -13.91
N ASP A 133 -39.63 -12.10 -12.90
CA ASP A 133 -39.90 -11.75 -11.50
C ASP A 133 -38.75 -10.99 -10.84
N LEU A 134 -37.51 -11.14 -11.31
CA LEU A 134 -36.32 -10.45 -10.76
C LEU A 134 -36.02 -9.12 -11.43
N ALA A 135 -36.36 -8.99 -12.71
CA ALA A 135 -36.08 -7.79 -13.49
C ALA A 135 -37.15 -7.59 -14.56
N SER A 136 -38.22 -6.86 -14.20
CA SER A 136 -39.27 -6.49 -15.15
C SER A 136 -38.92 -5.21 -15.91
N GLY A 137 -39.12 -5.25 -17.23
CA GLY A 137 -38.93 -4.09 -18.10
C GLY A 137 -37.47 -3.78 -18.47
N PRO A 138 -37.26 -2.89 -19.46
CA PRO A 138 -35.93 -2.61 -20.00
C PRO A 138 -34.98 -1.98 -18.96
N LEU A 139 -35.51 -1.16 -18.05
CA LEU A 139 -34.73 -0.53 -16.99
C LEU A 139 -34.25 -1.56 -15.95
N GLY A 140 -35.12 -2.51 -15.57
CA GLY A 140 -34.76 -3.59 -14.65
C GLY A 140 -33.65 -4.47 -15.22
N LEU A 141 -33.77 -4.87 -16.48
CA LEU A 141 -32.76 -5.66 -17.19
C LEU A 141 -31.42 -4.92 -17.31
N ALA A 142 -31.46 -3.63 -17.67
CA ALA A 142 -30.25 -2.81 -17.75
C ALA A 142 -29.57 -2.68 -16.37
N SER A 143 -30.34 -2.48 -15.31
CA SER A 143 -29.80 -2.37 -13.94
C SER A 143 -29.11 -3.66 -13.50
N LEU A 144 -29.73 -4.82 -13.77
CA LEU A 144 -29.14 -6.13 -13.47
C LEU A 144 -27.86 -6.38 -14.26
N ALA A 145 -27.85 -6.05 -15.56
CA ALA A 145 -26.67 -6.17 -16.41
C ALA A 145 -25.48 -5.39 -15.86
N VAL A 146 -25.72 -4.14 -15.44
CA VAL A 146 -24.69 -3.28 -14.85
C VAL A 146 -24.16 -3.85 -13.55
N VAL A 147 -25.03 -4.26 -12.63
CA VAL A 147 -24.62 -4.84 -11.34
C VAL A 147 -23.75 -6.09 -11.54
N VAL A 148 -24.18 -7.01 -12.40
CA VAL A 148 -23.42 -8.24 -12.69
C VAL A 148 -22.11 -7.93 -13.39
N ALA A 149 -22.08 -7.00 -14.34
CA ALA A 149 -20.85 -6.58 -14.99
C ALA A 149 -19.86 -5.99 -13.96
N THR A 150 -20.31 -5.08 -13.09
CA THR A 150 -19.45 -4.50 -12.05
C THR A 150 -18.94 -5.55 -11.07
N ALA A 151 -19.78 -6.45 -10.59
CA ALA A 151 -19.38 -7.54 -9.70
C ALA A 151 -18.33 -8.45 -10.38
N THR A 152 -18.57 -8.83 -11.64
CA THR A 152 -17.66 -9.65 -12.43
C THR A 152 -16.31 -8.95 -12.64
N TRP A 153 -16.33 -7.65 -12.90
CA TRP A 153 -15.12 -6.83 -13.03
C TRP A 153 -14.30 -6.79 -11.74
N LEU A 154 -14.94 -6.61 -10.59
CA LEU A 154 -14.28 -6.61 -9.27
C LEU A 154 -13.66 -7.98 -8.96
N ILE A 155 -14.41 -9.07 -9.20
CA ILE A 155 -13.91 -10.44 -9.01
C ILE A 155 -12.73 -10.72 -9.93
N ALA A 156 -12.83 -10.36 -11.22
CA ALA A 156 -11.73 -10.52 -12.16
C ALA A 156 -10.49 -9.76 -11.67
N ARG A 157 -10.62 -8.50 -11.22
CA ARG A 157 -9.50 -7.75 -10.66
C ARG A 157 -8.90 -8.39 -9.40
N ALA A 158 -9.72 -8.92 -8.51
CA ALA A 158 -9.25 -9.62 -7.31
C ALA A 158 -8.46 -10.89 -7.67
N VAL A 159 -8.98 -11.70 -8.59
CA VAL A 159 -8.31 -12.92 -9.10
C VAL A 159 -6.99 -12.55 -9.78
N VAL A 160 -6.98 -11.53 -10.64
CA VAL A 160 -5.77 -11.06 -11.33
C VAL A 160 -4.72 -10.60 -10.34
N ARG A 161 -5.11 -9.82 -9.32
CA ARG A 161 -4.20 -9.45 -8.22
C ARG A 161 -3.65 -10.72 -7.58
N SER A 162 -4.49 -11.64 -7.11
CA SER A 162 -4.04 -12.88 -6.46
C SER A 162 -3.09 -13.71 -7.33
N LEU A 163 -3.34 -13.82 -8.63
CA LEU A 163 -2.48 -14.56 -9.57
C LEU A 163 -1.15 -13.84 -9.86
N SER A 164 -1.12 -12.51 -9.70
CA SER A 164 0.07 -11.70 -9.99
C SER A 164 1.12 -11.73 -8.88
N TRP A 165 0.73 -11.98 -7.61
CA TRP A 165 1.63 -11.95 -6.45
C TRP A 165 2.38 -13.26 -6.17
N GLY A 166 2.08 -14.34 -6.91
CA GLY A 166 2.63 -15.68 -6.66
C GLY A 166 1.84 -16.44 -5.58
N GLY A 167 1.87 -17.78 -5.64
CA GLY A 167 1.15 -18.65 -4.69
C GLY A 167 1.97 -19.08 -3.47
N PRO A 168 1.49 -20.06 -2.68
CA PRO A 168 2.17 -20.53 -1.46
C PRO A 168 3.61 -21.06 -1.66
N GLY A 169 3.94 -21.52 -2.88
CA GLY A 169 5.32 -21.91 -3.22
C GLY A 169 6.26 -20.70 -3.34
N SER A 170 5.76 -19.59 -3.89
CA SER A 170 6.50 -18.32 -3.92
C SER A 170 6.73 -17.80 -2.52
N ASP A 171 5.73 -17.87 -1.64
CA ASP A 171 5.86 -17.40 -0.25
C ASP A 171 6.93 -18.20 0.50
N ARG A 172 6.93 -19.53 0.36
CA ARG A 172 7.96 -20.39 0.97
C ARG A 172 9.37 -20.05 0.48
N ARG A 173 9.55 -19.78 -0.81
CA ARG A 173 10.86 -19.39 -1.36
C ARG A 173 11.29 -17.98 -0.92
N ARG A 174 10.35 -17.04 -0.81
CA ARG A 174 10.58 -15.72 -0.22
C ARG A 174 11.09 -15.85 1.21
N ASP A 175 10.37 -16.62 2.02
CA ASP A 175 10.69 -16.83 3.43
C ASP A 175 12.06 -17.51 3.59
N ALA A 176 12.39 -18.44 2.70
CA ALA A 176 13.71 -19.08 2.66
C ALA A 176 14.84 -18.11 2.25
N LEU A 177 14.62 -17.23 1.27
CA LEU A 177 15.59 -16.19 0.90
C LEU A 177 15.83 -15.23 2.08
N GLU A 178 14.75 -14.76 2.70
CA GLU A 178 14.84 -13.85 3.85
C GLU A 178 15.61 -14.50 5.00
N ALA A 179 15.30 -15.74 5.34
CA ALA A 179 16.02 -16.48 6.37
C ALA A 179 17.51 -16.69 6.02
N GLU A 180 17.85 -16.93 4.75
CA GLU A 180 19.24 -17.05 4.30
C GLU A 180 19.97 -15.70 4.39
N LEU A 181 19.39 -14.62 3.87
CA LEU A 181 19.99 -13.28 3.93
C LEU A 181 20.16 -12.81 5.37
N SER A 182 19.15 -12.98 6.22
CA SER A 182 19.26 -12.59 7.63
C SER A 182 20.32 -13.39 8.39
N ARG A 183 20.51 -14.67 8.05
CA ARG A 183 21.61 -15.49 8.61
C ARG A 183 22.97 -14.96 8.17
N ARG A 184 23.12 -14.63 6.87
CA ARG A 184 24.37 -14.12 6.29
C ARG A 184 24.75 -12.73 6.80
N MET A 185 23.75 -11.90 7.09
CA MET A 185 23.93 -10.59 7.71
C MET A 185 24.16 -10.66 9.24
N GLY A 186 24.09 -11.86 9.85
CA GLY A 186 24.32 -12.05 11.27
C GLY A 186 23.15 -11.69 12.19
N PHE A 187 21.93 -11.52 11.66
CA PHE A 187 20.75 -11.16 12.46
C PHE A 187 20.15 -12.36 13.23
N PHE A 188 20.38 -13.61 12.80
CA PHE A 188 19.88 -14.81 13.48
C PHE A 188 20.96 -15.88 13.64
N ALA A 189 21.03 -16.48 14.83
CA ALA A 189 22.03 -17.50 15.18
C ALA A 189 21.63 -18.96 14.86
N VAL A 190 20.38 -19.24 14.42
CA VAL A 190 19.91 -20.63 14.26
C VAL A 190 19.03 -20.78 13.02
N ALA A 191 19.34 -21.77 12.16
CA ALA A 191 18.58 -22.03 10.93
C ALA A 191 17.26 -22.77 11.21
N PRO A 192 16.13 -22.40 10.57
CA PRO A 192 14.91 -23.19 10.60
C PRO A 192 15.15 -24.52 9.87
N SER A 193 15.03 -25.62 10.60
CA SER A 193 15.20 -26.98 10.08
C SER A 193 14.03 -27.31 9.14
N GLY A 194 14.28 -27.54 7.84
CA GLY A 194 13.23 -28.08 6.95
C GLY A 194 13.30 -27.73 5.46
N VAL A 195 14.22 -26.85 5.02
CA VAL A 195 14.41 -26.59 3.58
C VAL A 195 15.73 -27.20 3.16
N SER A 196 15.71 -28.29 2.39
CA SER A 196 16.90 -28.83 1.74
C SER A 196 17.30 -27.92 0.56
N PRO A 197 18.42 -27.19 0.61
CA PRO A 197 18.90 -26.44 -0.54
C PRO A 197 19.29 -27.41 -1.66
N GLN A 198 18.73 -27.21 -2.86
CA GLN A 198 19.20 -27.89 -4.06
C GLN A 198 20.35 -27.09 -4.67
N PHE A 199 21.49 -27.73 -4.83
CA PHE A 199 22.61 -27.19 -5.57
C PHE A 199 22.32 -27.33 -7.08
N PRO A 200 22.37 -26.26 -7.88
CA PRO A 200 22.25 -26.40 -9.32
C PRO A 200 23.45 -27.20 -9.85
N ALA A 201 23.16 -28.25 -10.62
CA ALA A 201 24.17 -28.91 -11.42
C ALA A 201 24.82 -27.89 -12.35
N ALA A 202 26.15 -27.88 -12.42
CA ALA A 202 26.94 -26.95 -13.22
C ALA A 202 26.39 -26.87 -14.66
N SER A 203 25.97 -25.69 -15.10
CA SER A 203 25.65 -25.44 -16.50
C SER A 203 26.92 -25.68 -17.35
N PRO A 204 26.85 -26.46 -18.44
CA PRO A 204 27.99 -26.61 -19.32
C PRO A 204 28.24 -25.28 -20.04
N ALA A 205 29.52 -24.88 -20.09
CA ALA A 205 29.97 -23.72 -20.85
C ALA A 205 29.53 -23.84 -22.32
N VAL A 206 28.77 -22.86 -22.80
CA VAL A 206 28.36 -22.75 -24.20
C VAL A 206 29.56 -22.27 -25.01
N GLY A 207 30.36 -23.22 -25.49
CA GLY A 207 31.33 -22.98 -26.56
C GLY A 207 30.61 -22.99 -27.91
N PHE A 208 30.54 -21.84 -28.57
CA PHE A 208 30.07 -21.73 -29.96
C PHE A 208 31.10 -22.37 -30.91
N GLY A 209 30.93 -23.67 -31.16
CA GLY A 209 31.59 -24.41 -32.24
C GLY A 209 30.55 -24.98 -33.18
N GLY A 210 30.44 -24.41 -34.38
CA GLY A 210 29.50 -24.87 -35.40
C GLY A 210 29.76 -26.31 -35.83
N ARG A 211 28.74 -27.16 -35.76
CA ARG A 211 28.71 -28.44 -36.48
C ARG A 211 27.30 -28.78 -36.92
N GLN A 212 27.14 -28.82 -38.25
CA GLN A 212 25.97 -29.31 -38.95
C GLN A 212 25.75 -30.82 -38.69
N GLY A 213 24.48 -31.21 -38.62
CA GLY A 213 24.00 -32.50 -39.15
C GLY A 213 23.89 -33.66 -38.14
N SER A 214 22.65 -34.04 -37.83
CA SER A 214 22.11 -35.40 -38.02
C SER A 214 20.78 -35.55 -37.27
N ARG A 215 19.68 -35.68 -38.01
CA ARG A 215 18.37 -36.08 -37.46
C ARG A 215 18.38 -37.60 -37.28
N ARG A 216 18.31 -38.08 -36.04
CA ARG A 216 17.88 -39.46 -35.71
C ARG A 216 16.47 -39.42 -35.11
N PRO A 217 15.58 -40.36 -35.48
CA PRO A 217 14.21 -40.41 -34.97
C PRO A 217 14.18 -40.97 -33.53
N LEU A 218 13.26 -40.42 -32.72
CA LEU A 218 12.98 -40.86 -31.35
C LEU A 218 12.23 -42.20 -31.34
N ASP A 219 12.71 -43.13 -30.52
CA ASP A 219 12.12 -44.41 -30.18
C ASP A 219 11.09 -44.25 -29.03
N PRO A 220 9.81 -44.64 -29.19
CA PRO A 220 8.78 -44.45 -28.19
C PRO A 220 8.62 -45.70 -27.30
N ARG A 221 9.66 -46.10 -26.56
CA ARG A 221 9.55 -47.16 -25.54
C ARG A 221 10.45 -46.88 -24.34
N GLY A 222 9.93 -46.16 -23.36
CA GLY A 222 10.64 -45.92 -22.11
C GLY A 222 9.86 -45.11 -21.09
N LEU A 223 8.74 -45.65 -20.60
CA LEU A 223 8.05 -45.13 -19.42
C LEU A 223 7.77 -46.29 -18.45
N PRO A 224 8.30 -46.28 -17.22
CA PRO A 224 7.85 -47.17 -16.16
C PRO A 224 6.65 -46.59 -15.39
N ALA A 225 5.61 -47.41 -15.20
CA ALA A 225 4.48 -47.22 -14.30
C ALA A 225 4.74 -48.07 -13.02
N PRO A 226 4.30 -47.68 -11.80
CA PRO A 226 2.89 -47.37 -11.53
C PRO A 226 2.59 -46.29 -10.46
N LEU A 227 1.57 -45.47 -10.75
CA LEU A 227 0.72 -44.80 -9.75
C LEU A 227 -0.68 -44.69 -10.37
N ARG A 228 -1.32 -45.86 -10.51
CA ARG A 228 -2.61 -46.04 -11.21
C ARG A 228 -3.76 -46.41 -10.28
N ASP A 229 -3.58 -46.32 -8.97
CA ASP A 229 -4.62 -46.58 -7.98
C ASP A 229 -4.77 -45.41 -7.02
N ARG A 230 -5.69 -44.50 -7.34
CA ARG A 230 -6.47 -43.65 -6.42
C ARG A 230 -7.20 -42.61 -7.25
N LEU A 231 -8.39 -42.98 -7.73
CA LEU A 231 -9.55 -42.11 -7.96
C LEU A 231 -10.58 -42.94 -8.74
N GLY A 232 -11.47 -43.63 -8.03
CA GLY A 232 -12.49 -44.46 -8.65
C GLY A 232 -13.40 -45.16 -7.66
N ALA A 233 -14.14 -44.40 -6.84
CA ALA A 233 -15.39 -44.87 -6.22
C ALA A 233 -16.05 -43.74 -5.43
N ARG A 234 -17.10 -43.12 -6.00
CA ARG A 234 -18.36 -42.76 -5.31
C ARG A 234 -19.21 -41.86 -6.20
N ALA A 235 -20.05 -42.50 -7.02
CA ALA A 235 -21.27 -41.89 -7.51
C ALA A 235 -22.32 -43.00 -7.76
N VAL A 236 -23.47 -42.85 -7.10
CA VAL A 236 -24.80 -43.34 -7.53
C VAL A 236 -25.09 -44.85 -7.49
N ARG A 237 -25.73 -45.29 -6.39
CA ARG A 237 -26.92 -46.16 -6.42
C ARG A 237 -27.47 -46.38 -5.00
N ARG A 238 -28.63 -45.79 -4.70
CA ARG A 238 -29.81 -46.52 -4.19
C ARG A 238 -30.96 -45.54 -3.97
N ALA A 239 -31.93 -45.63 -4.86
CA ALA A 239 -33.32 -45.34 -4.56
C ALA A 239 -34.03 -46.68 -4.27
N ILE A 240 -35.09 -46.58 -3.47
CA ILE A 240 -36.21 -47.53 -3.30
C ILE A 240 -36.01 -48.69 -2.32
N SER A 241 -36.60 -48.51 -1.13
CA SER A 241 -37.57 -49.38 -0.41
C SER A 241 -37.78 -48.75 0.97
N GLY A 242 -38.90 -48.07 1.26
CA GLY A 242 -40.15 -48.66 1.78
C GLY A 242 -40.17 -48.43 3.30
N GLU A 243 -40.91 -47.45 3.82
CA GLU A 243 -42.34 -47.46 4.22
C GLU A 243 -42.50 -47.43 5.75
N LEU A 244 -43.54 -46.69 6.20
CA LEU A 244 -44.28 -46.74 7.48
C LEU A 244 -43.85 -45.88 8.70
N GLY A 245 -44.82 -45.06 9.14
CA GLY A 245 -44.92 -44.41 10.47
C GLY A 245 -45.13 -42.88 10.39
N ALA A 246 -46.30 -42.30 10.11
CA ALA A 246 -47.57 -42.23 10.85
C ALA A 246 -47.51 -41.46 12.20
N GLN A 247 -48.03 -40.22 12.22
CA GLN A 247 -48.85 -39.53 13.27
C GLN A 247 -48.86 -38.00 12.96
N ALA A 248 -49.97 -37.38 12.52
CA ALA A 248 -51.18 -36.93 13.26
C ALA A 248 -50.82 -35.90 14.38
N SER A 249 -51.31 -34.66 14.46
CA SER A 249 -52.66 -34.10 14.19
C SER A 249 -52.66 -32.57 13.96
N PRO A 250 -53.77 -31.98 13.46
CA PRO A 250 -53.95 -30.56 13.09
C PRO A 250 -54.95 -29.78 13.99
N SER A 251 -55.02 -28.45 13.82
CA SER A 251 -56.09 -27.57 14.36
C SER A 251 -56.20 -26.26 13.53
N PRO A 252 -57.32 -25.49 13.58
CA PRO A 252 -58.31 -25.54 12.50
C PRO A 252 -58.72 -24.18 11.87
N ALA A 253 -59.27 -24.31 10.66
CA ALA A 253 -60.44 -23.66 10.04
C ALA A 253 -60.78 -22.17 10.29
N THR A 254 -60.87 -21.44 9.18
CA THR A 254 -61.90 -20.39 8.92
C THR A 254 -62.45 -20.52 7.49
N PRO A 255 -63.68 -20.03 7.21
CA PRO A 255 -64.56 -20.63 6.21
C PRO A 255 -64.46 -20.05 4.80
N ARG A 256 -64.75 -20.94 3.84
CA ARG A 256 -64.98 -20.71 2.41
C ARG A 256 -66.30 -19.97 2.15
N GLU A 257 -66.24 -19.03 1.21
CA GLU A 257 -67.36 -18.48 0.46
C GLU A 257 -67.40 -19.16 -0.95
N PRO A 258 -68.59 -19.43 -1.53
CA PRO A 258 -68.73 -20.43 -2.58
C PRO A 258 -68.44 -19.92 -4.00
N SER A 259 -67.97 -20.88 -4.78
CA SER A 259 -67.59 -20.81 -6.18
C SER A 259 -68.76 -20.56 -7.13
N THR A 260 -68.47 -19.80 -8.19
CA THR A 260 -69.13 -19.92 -9.49
C THR A 260 -68.05 -20.00 -10.57
N LEU A 261 -67.89 -21.21 -11.12
CA LEU A 261 -67.38 -21.48 -12.48
C LEU A 261 -68.60 -21.94 -13.29
N PRO A 262 -68.68 -21.60 -14.59
CA PRO A 262 -68.07 -22.44 -15.64
C PRO A 262 -67.46 -21.55 -16.77
N ALA A 263 -66.71 -21.95 -17.80
CA ALA A 263 -66.53 -23.20 -18.50
C ALA A 263 -65.26 -23.10 -19.40
N LEU A 264 -64.52 -24.21 -19.48
CA LEU A 264 -64.03 -24.84 -20.73
C LEU A 264 -63.78 -23.99 -22.00
N ALA A 265 -62.52 -23.91 -22.44
CA ALA A 265 -62.07 -24.25 -23.80
C ALA A 265 -60.59 -23.87 -24.01
N GLY A 266 -59.80 -24.71 -24.69
CA GLY A 266 -58.56 -24.27 -25.34
C GLY A 266 -57.28 -24.99 -24.90
N SER A 267 -57.24 -26.30 -25.08
CA SER A 267 -55.98 -27.02 -25.27
C SER A 267 -55.45 -26.73 -26.69
N ASP A 268 -54.41 -25.91 -26.83
CA ASP A 268 -53.62 -25.80 -28.06
C ASP A 268 -52.12 -25.93 -27.79
N ALA A 269 -51.60 -27.06 -28.27
CA ALA A 269 -50.25 -27.39 -28.75
C ALA A 269 -48.99 -26.65 -28.21
N PRO A 270 -48.01 -27.38 -27.65
CA PRO A 270 -46.65 -26.89 -27.45
C PRO A 270 -45.82 -27.16 -28.71
N LEU A 271 -45.96 -26.36 -29.76
CA LEU A 271 -45.07 -26.40 -30.91
C LEU A 271 -44.66 -24.98 -31.32
N GLY A 272 -43.36 -24.71 -31.15
CA GLY A 272 -42.66 -23.70 -31.96
C GLY A 272 -42.75 -22.25 -31.50
N ARG A 273 -42.17 -21.90 -30.34
CA ARG A 273 -41.66 -20.53 -30.14
C ARG A 273 -40.16 -20.50 -30.47
N PRO A 274 -39.74 -20.10 -31.69
CA PRO A 274 -38.33 -19.87 -32.03
C PRO A 274 -37.68 -18.72 -31.22
N ARG A 275 -38.44 -18.06 -30.34
CA ARG A 275 -37.95 -16.98 -29.46
C ARG A 275 -36.99 -17.45 -28.36
N ALA A 276 -36.93 -18.74 -28.03
CA ALA A 276 -35.95 -19.28 -27.08
C ALA A 276 -34.61 -19.67 -27.74
N ILE A 277 -34.59 -19.94 -29.05
CA ILE A 277 -33.37 -20.37 -29.76
C ILE A 277 -32.47 -19.16 -30.08
N LEU A 278 -33.07 -18.02 -30.41
CA LEU A 278 -32.37 -16.78 -30.75
C LEU A 278 -31.43 -16.25 -29.63
N PRO A 279 -31.84 -16.17 -28.34
CA PRO A 279 -30.93 -15.76 -27.27
C PRO A 279 -29.82 -16.78 -27.03
N ILE A 280 -30.11 -18.09 -27.15
CA ILE A 280 -29.10 -19.14 -27.00
C ILE A 280 -28.03 -19.02 -28.10
N LEU A 281 -28.44 -18.82 -29.36
CA LEU A 281 -27.52 -18.59 -30.48
C LEU A 281 -26.75 -17.28 -30.34
N ALA A 282 -27.37 -16.21 -29.85
CA ALA A 282 -26.69 -14.93 -29.61
C ALA A 282 -25.63 -15.04 -28.51
N VAL A 283 -25.93 -15.74 -27.40
CA VAL A 283 -24.96 -16.00 -26.33
C VAL A 283 -23.83 -16.89 -26.83
N ALA A 284 -24.13 -17.96 -27.57
CA ALA A 284 -23.10 -18.82 -28.16
C ALA A 284 -22.19 -18.04 -29.13
N ALA A 285 -22.76 -17.21 -30.00
CA ALA A 285 -22.01 -16.36 -30.93
C ALA A 285 -21.15 -15.33 -30.18
N LEU A 286 -21.67 -14.72 -29.10
CA LEU A 286 -20.92 -13.78 -28.26
C LEU A 286 -19.75 -14.48 -27.56
N VAL A 287 -19.96 -15.68 -26.99
CA VAL A 287 -18.90 -16.47 -26.35
C VAL A 287 -17.81 -16.85 -27.37
N VAL A 288 -18.19 -17.33 -28.55
CA VAL A 288 -17.23 -17.66 -29.62
C VAL A 288 -16.50 -16.42 -30.12
N ALA A 289 -17.18 -15.29 -30.30
CA ALA A 289 -16.55 -14.03 -30.69
C ALA A 289 -15.59 -13.50 -29.62
N THR A 290 -15.93 -13.64 -28.33
CA THR A 290 -15.07 -13.24 -27.22
C THR A 290 -13.84 -14.15 -27.14
N LEU A 291 -14.01 -15.47 -27.29
CA LEU A 291 -12.91 -16.43 -27.38
C LEU A 291 -12.01 -16.16 -28.59
N ALA A 292 -12.58 -15.90 -29.77
CA ALA A 292 -11.83 -15.58 -30.98
C ALA A 292 -11.10 -14.23 -30.87
N PHE A 293 -11.71 -13.22 -30.23
CA PHE A 293 -11.07 -11.94 -29.94
C PHE A 293 -9.91 -12.12 -28.96
N VAL A 294 -10.12 -12.85 -27.86
CA VAL A 294 -9.06 -13.18 -26.90
C VAL A 294 -7.95 -13.96 -27.59
N GLN A 295 -8.25 -14.96 -28.42
CA GLN A 295 -7.23 -15.70 -29.17
C GLN A 295 -6.48 -14.79 -30.16
N ARG A 296 -7.18 -13.98 -30.95
CA ARG A 296 -6.56 -13.11 -31.98
C ARG A 296 -5.69 -11.99 -31.39
N PHE A 297 -6.10 -11.40 -30.27
CA PHE A 297 -5.40 -10.29 -29.64
C PHE A 297 -4.48 -10.72 -28.47
N ALA A 298 -4.54 -11.98 -28.03
CA ALA A 298 -3.60 -12.57 -27.07
C ALA A 298 -2.58 -13.52 -27.71
N ILE A 299 -2.61 -13.76 -29.03
CA ILE A 299 -1.44 -14.30 -29.75
C ILE A 299 -0.36 -13.23 -29.69
N PRO A 300 0.82 -13.52 -29.10
CA PRO A 300 1.91 -12.57 -29.04
C PRO A 300 2.27 -12.10 -30.44
N ARG A 301 2.47 -10.78 -30.62
CA ARG A 301 3.39 -10.34 -31.66
C ARG A 301 4.73 -10.97 -31.32
N GLU A 302 5.35 -11.67 -32.26
CA GLU A 302 6.71 -12.16 -32.08
C GLU A 302 7.56 -10.98 -31.56
N PRO A 303 8.30 -11.16 -30.45
CA PRO A 303 9.21 -10.11 -30.00
C PRO A 303 10.10 -9.75 -31.20
N PRO A 304 10.39 -8.45 -31.43
CA PRO A 304 11.32 -8.07 -32.47
C PRO A 304 12.59 -8.91 -32.31
N ALA A 305 13.07 -9.49 -33.40
CA ALA A 305 14.23 -10.37 -33.37
C ALA A 305 15.35 -9.69 -32.59
N LEU A 306 15.92 -10.40 -31.61
CA LEU A 306 16.98 -9.91 -30.69
C LEU A 306 18.13 -9.15 -31.40
N LEU A 307 18.32 -9.39 -32.70
CA LEU A 307 19.27 -8.68 -33.56
C LEU A 307 19.01 -7.17 -33.75
N GLU A 308 17.76 -6.69 -33.67
CA GLU A 308 17.49 -5.23 -33.80
C GLU A 308 17.79 -4.45 -32.52
N ILE A 309 17.70 -5.08 -31.35
CA ILE A 309 17.99 -4.47 -30.04
C ILE A 309 19.52 -4.33 -29.83
N ALA A 310 20.31 -5.26 -30.37
CA ALA A 310 21.78 -5.24 -30.31
C ALA A 310 22.42 -3.97 -30.93
N ARG A 311 21.75 -3.29 -31.86
CA ARG A 311 22.26 -2.04 -32.46
C ARG A 311 22.20 -0.82 -31.53
N MET A 312 21.47 -0.89 -30.41
CA MET A 312 21.37 0.21 -29.43
C MET A 312 22.41 0.10 -28.28
N GLY A 313 23.19 -1.00 -28.19
CA GLY A 313 24.07 -1.30 -27.05
C GLY A 313 25.39 -0.52 -26.97
N SER A 314 25.79 0.24 -27.99
CA SER A 314 27.10 0.91 -28.03
C SER A 314 27.26 2.05 -27.01
N THR A 315 26.17 2.64 -26.54
CA THR A 315 26.20 3.73 -25.54
C THR A 315 26.37 3.25 -24.10
N VAL A 316 25.96 2.01 -23.81
CA VAL A 316 26.09 1.39 -22.48
C VAL A 316 27.51 0.83 -22.28
N GLN A 317 28.07 0.20 -23.31
CA GLN A 317 29.47 -0.28 -23.30
C GLN A 317 30.46 0.89 -23.18
N ALA A 318 30.20 2.01 -23.87
CA ALA A 318 31.02 3.22 -23.78
C ALA A 318 30.98 3.86 -22.38
N ARG A 319 29.86 3.75 -21.65
CA ARG A 319 29.79 4.18 -20.24
C ARG A 319 30.52 3.22 -19.32
N ALA A 320 30.37 1.91 -19.47
CA ALA A 320 31.09 0.92 -18.65
C ALA A 320 32.62 1.03 -18.79
N ASN A 321 33.11 1.24 -20.02
CA ASN A 321 34.55 1.43 -20.26
C ASN A 321 35.09 2.72 -19.64
N ARG A 322 34.28 3.80 -19.61
CA ARG A 322 34.65 5.07 -18.96
C ARG A 322 34.80 4.94 -17.43
N TRP A 323 34.18 3.95 -16.81
CA TRP A 323 34.34 3.67 -15.37
C TRP A 323 35.58 2.82 -15.08
N ALA A 324 35.98 1.94 -16.00
CA ALA A 324 37.22 1.17 -15.90
C ALA A 324 38.49 2.03 -16.09
N GLU A 325 38.36 3.22 -16.69
CA GLU A 325 39.43 4.19 -16.91
C GLU A 325 39.59 5.22 -15.76
N LEU A 326 38.75 5.17 -14.72
CA LEU A 326 38.89 6.06 -13.56
C LEU A 326 40.09 5.63 -12.70
N ASP A 327 41.09 6.51 -12.60
CA ASP A 327 42.26 6.33 -11.75
C ASP A 327 41.83 6.29 -10.26
N PRO A 328 42.04 5.17 -9.54
CA PRO A 328 41.72 5.08 -8.13
C PRO A 328 42.49 6.07 -7.26
N ALA A 329 43.60 6.65 -7.74
CA ALA A 329 44.32 7.72 -7.05
C ALA A 329 43.66 9.11 -7.21
N ALA A 330 42.73 9.26 -8.17
CA ALA A 330 41.91 10.46 -8.35
C ALA A 330 40.58 10.40 -7.55
N LEU A 331 40.29 9.28 -6.88
CA LEU A 331 39.21 9.19 -5.91
C LEU A 331 39.68 9.88 -4.62
N GLU A 332 39.19 11.10 -4.39
CA GLU A 332 39.46 11.82 -3.15
C GLU A 332 39.14 10.94 -1.92
N PRO A 333 39.95 11.01 -0.84
CA PRO A 333 39.69 10.26 0.38
C PRO A 333 38.25 10.55 0.85
N LEU A 334 37.39 9.53 0.90
CA LEU A 334 36.04 9.68 1.41
C LEU A 334 36.12 10.28 2.81
N GLU A 335 35.59 11.49 2.97
CA GLU A 335 35.31 12.05 4.29
C GLU A 335 34.51 11.01 5.08
N PRO A 336 34.84 10.78 6.37
CA PRO A 336 34.14 9.81 7.20
C PRO A 336 32.65 10.17 7.24
N SER A 337 31.84 9.42 6.50
CA SER A 337 30.40 9.62 6.46
C SER A 337 29.81 9.25 7.83
N LEU A 338 29.13 10.21 8.46
CA LEU A 338 28.44 9.99 9.72
C LEU A 338 27.41 8.85 9.57
N PRO A 339 27.11 8.10 10.66
CA PRO A 339 26.20 6.98 10.61
C PRO A 339 24.82 7.40 10.07
N ARG A 340 24.31 6.66 9.08
CA ARG A 340 22.99 6.93 8.48
C ARG A 340 21.87 6.44 9.39
N CYS A 341 20.72 7.12 9.36
CA CYS A 341 19.52 6.79 10.14
C CYS A 341 18.25 6.88 9.28
N LEU A 342 17.17 6.29 9.77
CA LEU A 342 15.84 6.36 9.16
C LEU A 342 14.89 6.96 10.19
N CYS A 343 14.19 8.03 9.83
CA CYS A 343 13.13 8.57 10.68
C CYS A 343 11.94 7.62 10.66
N GLU A 344 11.59 7.07 11.83
CA GLU A 344 10.28 6.47 11.99
C GLU A 344 9.21 7.58 11.89
N ARG A 345 8.14 7.28 11.15
CA ARG A 345 7.08 8.23 10.81
C ARG A 345 6.40 8.85 12.04
N ALA A 346 6.48 8.18 13.20
CA ALA A 346 5.82 8.58 14.45
C ALA A 346 6.50 9.75 15.17
N ASP A 347 7.77 10.09 14.86
CA ASP A 347 8.52 11.16 15.56
C ASP A 347 8.27 12.55 14.96
N SER A 348 7.03 12.83 14.54
CA SER A 348 6.66 14.14 14.03
C SER A 348 6.63 15.17 15.16
N LEU A 349 7.25 16.34 14.94
CA LEU A 349 7.17 17.51 15.84
C LEU A 349 5.72 17.89 16.19
N LEU A 350 4.76 17.54 15.33
CA LEU A 350 3.34 17.83 15.53
C LEU A 350 2.69 16.99 16.64
N TRP A 351 3.19 15.78 16.90
CA TRP A 351 2.54 14.79 17.76
C TRP A 351 3.56 14.02 18.61
N ARG A 352 4.19 14.68 19.59
CA ARG A 352 5.17 14.04 20.50
C ARG A 352 4.60 12.82 21.24
N GLY A 353 3.31 12.85 21.56
CA GLY A 353 2.61 11.74 22.23
C GLY A 353 2.03 10.70 21.27
N GLY A 354 2.32 10.78 19.97
CA GLY A 354 1.64 10.02 18.93
C GLY A 354 0.33 10.68 18.48
N VAL A 355 -0.10 10.34 17.27
CA VAL A 355 -1.37 10.82 16.71
C VAL A 355 -2.51 10.08 17.41
N PRO A 356 -3.52 10.75 17.98
CA PRO A 356 -4.67 10.08 18.59
C PRO A 356 -5.50 9.38 17.51
N ARG A 357 -6.12 8.25 17.83
CA ARG A 357 -7.05 7.58 16.89
C ARG A 357 -8.23 8.47 16.52
N LEU A 358 -8.70 9.24 17.50
CA LEU A 358 -9.79 10.21 17.36
C LEU A 358 -9.32 11.58 17.87
N SER A 359 -9.16 12.56 16.98
CA SER A 359 -8.87 13.94 17.40
C SER A 359 -10.16 14.68 17.76
N LEU A 360 -10.10 15.53 18.78
CA LEU A 360 -11.21 16.33 19.28
C LEU A 360 -10.94 17.80 18.99
N HIS A 361 -11.93 18.50 18.43
CA HIS A 361 -11.82 19.90 18.03
C HIS A 361 -13.08 20.67 18.45
N PRO A 362 -13.12 21.20 19.68
CA PRO A 362 -14.11 22.20 20.05
C PRO A 362 -13.84 23.54 19.34
N SER A 363 -14.90 24.28 19.03
CA SER A 363 -14.85 25.62 18.45
C SER A 363 -16.12 26.39 18.77
N SER A 364 -16.01 27.63 19.22
CA SER A 364 -17.16 28.51 19.50
C SER A 364 -17.84 29.01 18.22
N GLY A 365 -17.19 28.84 17.07
CA GLY A 365 -17.72 29.19 15.76
C GLY A 365 -16.95 28.56 14.60
N PRO A 366 -17.37 28.77 13.35
CA PRO A 366 -16.74 28.15 12.18
C PRO A 366 -15.30 28.62 11.95
N ASP A 367 -14.98 29.84 12.38
CA ASP A 367 -13.65 30.45 12.25
C ASP A 367 -12.82 30.38 13.53
N ASP A 368 -13.38 29.82 14.61
CA ASP A 368 -12.65 29.60 15.87
C ASP A 368 -11.80 28.31 15.78
N SER A 369 -10.61 28.40 16.36
CA SER A 369 -9.56 27.38 16.37
C SER A 369 -8.92 27.18 17.72
N ASP A 370 -9.21 28.05 18.69
CA ASP A 370 -8.42 28.16 19.91
C ASP A 370 -8.62 26.94 20.81
N GLY A 371 -9.69 26.18 20.57
CA GLY A 371 -10.05 24.99 21.32
C GLY A 371 -10.45 25.28 22.76
N ALA A 372 -10.39 26.54 23.18
CA ALA A 372 -10.91 27.03 24.44
C ALA A 372 -12.44 27.00 24.38
N ILE A 373 -13.03 26.26 25.33
CA ILE A 373 -14.48 26.24 25.53
C ILE A 373 -14.75 27.10 26.76
N GLU A 374 -15.15 28.35 26.54
CA GLU A 374 -15.54 29.26 27.61
C GLU A 374 -17.06 29.39 27.64
N PRO A 375 -17.69 29.38 28.83
CA PRO A 375 -19.12 29.60 28.96
C PRO A 375 -19.44 31.09 28.83
N ASP A 376 -20.52 31.42 28.14
CA ASP A 376 -21.12 32.76 28.11
C ASP A 376 -22.26 32.82 29.14
N GLU A 377 -22.19 33.75 30.09
CA GLU A 377 -23.17 33.91 31.19
C GLU A 377 -23.54 32.61 31.96
N GLY A 378 -22.63 31.63 32.02
CA GLY A 378 -22.85 30.34 32.70
C GLY A 378 -23.57 29.28 31.85
N GLU A 379 -23.59 29.49 30.54
CA GLU A 379 -24.04 28.54 29.52
C GLU A 379 -22.93 28.34 28.47
N TYR A 380 -22.70 27.10 28.09
CA TYR A 380 -21.83 26.76 26.98
C TYR A 380 -22.62 26.75 25.69
N ASP A 381 -22.09 27.39 24.65
CA ASP A 381 -22.60 27.31 23.28
C ASP A 381 -21.45 27.18 22.28
N PHE A 382 -21.25 25.97 21.73
CA PHE A 382 -20.11 25.70 20.85
C PHE A 382 -20.38 24.54 19.88
N ASP A 383 -19.57 24.50 18.81
CA ASP A 383 -19.44 23.36 17.92
C ASP A 383 -18.37 22.39 18.44
N PHE A 384 -18.66 21.08 18.42
CA PHE A 384 -17.71 20.03 18.78
C PHE A 384 -17.52 19.08 17.60
N ALA A 385 -16.31 19.06 17.03
CA ALA A 385 -15.96 18.16 15.95
C ALA A 385 -15.00 17.05 16.41
N VAL A 386 -15.12 15.87 15.81
CA VAL A 386 -14.14 14.79 15.97
C VAL A 386 -13.68 14.26 14.63
N VAL A 387 -12.42 13.86 14.53
CA VAL A 387 -11.80 13.37 13.29
C VAL A 387 -11.26 11.96 13.52
N ASN A 388 -11.64 11.01 12.66
CA ASN A 388 -11.02 9.69 12.63
C ASN A 388 -9.67 9.76 11.91
N ASN A 389 -8.58 9.58 12.65
CA ASN A 389 -7.23 9.56 12.09
C ASN A 389 -6.75 8.16 11.70
N ASP A 390 -7.52 7.12 12.03
CA ASP A 390 -7.20 5.72 11.77
C ASP A 390 -7.41 5.38 10.28
N ALA A 391 -6.58 4.48 9.73
CA ALA A 391 -6.79 3.90 8.41
C ALA A 391 -8.05 3.01 8.36
N GLU A 392 -8.53 2.57 9.52
CA GLU A 392 -9.77 1.81 9.65
C GLU A 392 -10.99 2.68 9.98
N PRO A 393 -12.19 2.31 9.51
CA PRO A 393 -13.41 3.01 9.91
C PRO A 393 -13.76 2.73 11.37
N LEU A 394 -14.05 3.78 12.14
CA LEU A 394 -14.53 3.67 13.51
C LEU A 394 -16.05 3.49 13.52
N ARG A 395 -16.54 2.53 14.30
CA ARG A 395 -17.98 2.29 14.49
C ARG A 395 -18.47 3.03 15.71
N ASP A 396 -19.68 3.57 15.63
CA ASP A 396 -20.47 4.01 16.80
C ASP A 396 -19.69 4.98 17.70
N VAL A 397 -19.16 6.06 17.10
CA VAL A 397 -18.33 7.04 17.80
C VAL A 397 -19.17 7.74 18.87
N ARG A 398 -18.66 7.69 20.11
CA ARG A 398 -19.27 8.27 21.30
C ARG A 398 -18.31 9.25 21.95
N VAL A 399 -18.82 10.38 22.41
CA VAL A 399 -18.11 11.32 23.28
C VAL A 399 -19.05 11.73 24.39
N VAL A 400 -18.64 11.63 25.64
CA VAL A 400 -19.43 12.08 26.79
C VAL A 400 -18.90 13.44 27.22
N LEU A 401 -19.78 14.43 27.26
CA LEU A 401 -19.51 15.75 27.81
C LEU A 401 -20.17 15.86 29.18
N THR A 402 -19.38 16.12 30.21
CA THR A 402 -19.89 16.34 31.57
C THR A 402 -19.77 17.80 31.91
N PHE A 403 -20.92 18.46 32.11
CA PHE A 403 -21.02 19.85 32.52
C PHE A 403 -21.25 19.93 34.02
N SER A 404 -20.61 20.89 34.69
CA SER A 404 -20.87 21.18 36.10
C SER A 404 -20.73 22.66 36.40
N ARG A 405 -21.30 23.12 37.51
CA ARG A 405 -21.13 24.47 38.05
C ARG A 405 -20.36 24.41 39.35
N ARG A 406 -19.64 25.49 39.70
CA ARG A 406 -19.11 25.65 41.06
C ARG A 406 -20.09 26.44 41.91
N ASP A 407 -20.41 25.93 43.10
CA ASP A 407 -21.12 26.71 44.12
C ASP A 407 -20.18 27.75 44.76
N GLU A 408 -20.72 28.63 45.62
CA GLU A 408 -19.93 29.64 46.35
C GLU A 408 -18.82 29.01 47.23
N GLY A 409 -18.98 27.74 47.63
CA GLY A 409 -17.98 26.97 48.36
C GLY A 409 -16.96 26.25 47.46
N GLY A 410 -16.99 26.50 46.14
CA GLY A 410 -16.08 25.90 45.16
C GLY A 410 -16.37 24.42 44.85
N ARG A 411 -17.47 23.85 45.32
CA ARG A 411 -17.86 22.45 45.07
C ARG A 411 -18.56 22.33 43.72
N ARG A 412 -18.32 21.22 43.02
CA ARG A 412 -19.03 20.87 41.78
C ARG A 412 -20.48 20.49 42.09
N VAL A 413 -21.43 21.24 41.55
CA VAL A 413 -22.87 21.03 41.66
C VAL A 413 -23.51 21.03 40.27
N GLY A 414 -24.72 20.48 40.15
CA GLY A 414 -25.49 20.50 38.89
C GLY A 414 -24.83 19.72 37.76
N ILE A 415 -24.25 18.55 38.06
CA ILE A 415 -23.59 17.71 37.05
C ILE A 415 -24.61 17.24 36.02
N THR A 416 -24.36 17.57 34.76
CA THR A 416 -25.18 17.16 33.62
C THR A 416 -24.30 16.46 32.59
N GLU A 417 -24.66 15.23 32.22
CA GLU A 417 -23.95 14.47 31.20
C GLU A 417 -24.69 14.53 29.86
N ARG A 418 -23.93 14.74 28.78
CA ARG A 418 -24.44 14.74 27.41
C ARG A 418 -23.61 13.82 26.55
N GLY A 419 -24.22 12.71 26.12
CA GLY A 419 -23.63 11.80 25.15
C GLY A 419 -23.79 12.34 23.72
N LEU A 420 -22.68 12.63 23.07
CA LEU A 420 -22.61 12.86 21.63
C LEU A 420 -22.40 11.51 20.94
N PHE A 421 -23.35 11.13 20.09
CA PHE A 421 -23.33 9.85 19.39
C PHE A 421 -23.41 10.06 17.89
N TYR A 422 -22.56 9.35 17.14
CA TYR A 422 -22.67 9.20 15.70
C TYR A 422 -22.91 7.73 15.38
N GLU A 423 -24.12 7.45 14.89
CA GLU A 423 -24.51 6.11 14.46
C GLU A 423 -23.88 5.80 13.10
N GLY A 424 -23.13 4.70 13.02
CA GLY A 424 -22.52 4.21 11.78
C GLY A 424 -21.00 4.29 11.73
N LEU A 425 -20.47 4.27 10.50
CA LEU A 425 -19.03 4.17 10.23
C LEU A 425 -18.43 5.54 9.94
N LEU A 426 -17.65 6.06 10.89
CA LEU A 426 -16.81 7.22 10.65
C LEU A 426 -15.58 6.78 9.86
N ARG A 427 -15.62 7.00 8.55
CA ARG A 427 -14.55 6.59 7.62
C ARG A 427 -13.21 7.28 7.92
N PRO A 428 -12.09 6.71 7.47
CA PRO A 428 -10.75 7.30 7.61
C PRO A 428 -10.70 8.75 7.11
N GLY A 429 -10.12 9.64 7.92
CA GLY A 429 -9.95 11.07 7.62
C GLY A 429 -11.27 11.83 7.45
N ARG A 430 -12.37 11.32 8.01
CA ARG A 430 -13.67 12.01 8.07
C ARG A 430 -13.90 12.59 9.45
N ALA A 431 -14.70 13.65 9.47
CA ALA A 431 -15.14 14.30 10.69
C ALA A 431 -16.66 14.26 10.82
N VAL A 432 -17.13 14.23 12.06
CA VAL A 432 -18.50 14.53 12.45
C VAL A 432 -18.49 15.72 13.40
N LYS A 433 -19.53 16.55 13.34
CA LYS A 433 -19.67 17.75 14.14
C LYS A 433 -21.04 17.76 14.82
N TRP A 434 -21.06 18.10 16.09
CA TRP A 434 -22.28 18.41 16.85
C TRP A 434 -22.25 19.86 17.28
N HIS A 435 -23.43 20.44 17.47
CA HIS A 435 -23.60 21.70 18.15
C HIS A 435 -24.11 21.42 19.57
N VAL A 436 -23.51 22.06 20.56
CA VAL A 436 -23.70 21.75 21.97
C VAL A 436 -24.04 23.01 22.72
N THR A 437 -25.21 22.99 23.34
CA THR A 437 -25.67 24.02 24.26
C THR A 437 -25.96 23.38 25.61
N ALA A 438 -25.33 23.85 26.70
CA ALA A 438 -25.52 23.27 28.02
C ALA A 438 -25.16 24.24 29.16
N PRO A 439 -25.90 24.24 30.28
CA PRO A 439 -25.54 25.05 31.44
C PRO A 439 -24.28 24.52 32.13
N GLY A 440 -23.36 25.41 32.54
CA GLY A 440 -22.15 25.00 33.24
C GLY A 440 -21.10 26.09 33.33
N THR A 441 -20.17 25.93 34.27
CA THR A 441 -18.92 26.71 34.32
C THR A 441 -17.68 25.84 34.17
N GLU A 442 -17.84 24.51 34.19
CA GLU A 442 -16.80 23.55 33.89
C GLU A 442 -17.31 22.45 32.96
N ILE A 443 -16.45 22.02 32.04
CA ILE A 443 -16.69 20.91 31.12
C ILE A 443 -15.58 19.87 31.22
N LYS A 444 -15.96 18.58 31.21
CA LYS A 444 -15.05 17.43 31.05
C LYS A 444 -15.46 16.68 29.80
N VAL A 445 -14.49 16.34 28.96
CA VAL A 445 -14.69 15.62 27.69
C VAL A 445 -14.09 14.24 27.79
N GLU A 446 -14.88 13.20 27.53
CA GLU A 446 -14.47 11.80 27.57
C GLU A 446 -14.78 11.10 26.24
N PRO A 447 -13.79 10.88 25.37
CA PRO A 447 -14.01 10.16 24.12
C PRO A 447 -14.18 8.66 24.38
N GLY A 448 -15.12 8.02 23.69
CA GLY A 448 -15.33 6.58 23.76
C GLY A 448 -14.24 5.76 23.04
N VAL A 449 -13.46 6.41 22.18
CA VAL A 449 -12.25 5.83 21.57
C VAL A 449 -11.05 6.61 22.11
N VAL A 450 -10.21 5.92 22.87
CA VAL A 450 -8.98 6.45 23.46
C VAL A 450 -7.76 5.76 22.85
N GLY A 451 -6.60 6.41 22.99
CA GLY A 451 -5.31 5.86 22.57
C GLY A 451 -4.74 6.53 21.31
N THR A 452 -3.48 6.21 21.06
CA THR A 452 -2.71 6.64 19.90
C THR A 452 -2.87 5.65 18.75
N LEU A 453 -2.54 6.07 17.54
CA LEU A 453 -2.50 5.20 16.37
C LEU A 453 -1.42 4.13 16.56
N GLU A 454 -1.83 2.86 16.60
CA GLU A 454 -0.92 1.70 16.56
C GLU A 454 -0.63 1.27 15.10
N GLY A 455 -1.51 1.64 14.17
CA GLY A 455 -1.45 1.26 12.76
C GLY A 455 -1.13 2.41 11.82
N GLU A 456 -1.49 2.25 10.55
CA GLU A 456 -1.36 3.33 9.57
C GLU A 456 -2.40 4.43 9.83
N PRO A 457 -2.03 5.72 9.69
CA PRO A 457 -3.00 6.80 9.67
C PRO A 457 -3.90 6.71 8.43
N ALA A 458 -5.05 7.41 8.47
CA ALA A 458 -5.92 7.59 7.32
C ALA A 458 -5.13 8.10 6.09
N PRO A 459 -5.55 7.77 4.86
CA PRO A 459 -4.79 8.14 3.67
C PRO A 459 -4.76 9.67 3.46
N PRO A 460 -3.68 10.24 2.90
CA PRO A 460 -3.55 11.68 2.64
C PRO A 460 -4.72 12.29 1.87
N GLU A 461 -5.30 11.53 0.92
CA GLU A 461 -6.45 11.96 0.11
C GLU A 461 -7.67 12.32 0.97
N ALA A 462 -7.85 11.62 2.09
CA ALA A 462 -8.93 11.91 3.03
C ALA A 462 -8.72 13.28 3.69
N TYR A 463 -7.48 13.60 4.08
CA TYR A 463 -7.16 14.91 4.68
C TYR A 463 -7.19 16.05 3.67
N VAL A 464 -6.88 15.82 2.39
CA VAL A 464 -7.10 16.83 1.33
C VAL A 464 -8.59 17.19 1.20
N ALA A 465 -9.47 16.19 1.28
CA ALA A 465 -10.91 16.44 1.32
C ALA A 465 -11.31 17.16 2.62
N LEU A 466 -10.73 16.77 3.75
CA LEU A 466 -11.00 17.37 5.06
C LEU A 466 -10.52 18.82 5.19
N ALA A 467 -9.46 19.20 4.46
CA ALA A 467 -8.95 20.58 4.40
C ALA A 467 -9.97 21.58 3.78
N ARG A 468 -11.09 21.09 3.24
CA ARG A 468 -12.23 21.89 2.76
C ARG A 468 -13.41 21.92 3.73
N ALA A 469 -13.25 21.39 4.94
CA ALA A 469 -14.29 21.41 5.96
C ALA A 469 -14.66 22.85 6.35
N ARG A 470 -15.90 23.03 6.81
CA ARG A 470 -16.40 24.35 7.25
C ARG A 470 -15.71 24.85 8.51
N SER A 471 -15.33 23.96 9.42
CA SER A 471 -14.63 24.31 10.67
C SER A 471 -13.15 24.58 10.41
N ARG A 472 -12.65 25.74 10.86
CA ARG A 472 -11.24 26.13 10.77
C ARG A 472 -10.34 25.19 11.56
N ALA A 473 -10.69 24.85 12.80
CA ALA A 473 -9.97 23.87 13.62
C ALA A 473 -9.74 22.53 12.89
N VAL A 474 -10.79 22.01 12.24
CA VAL A 474 -10.71 20.75 11.47
C VAL A 474 -9.81 20.90 10.23
N ARG A 475 -9.81 22.06 9.57
CA ARG A 475 -8.91 22.33 8.44
C ARG A 475 -7.44 22.45 8.87
N ILE A 476 -7.17 23.04 10.04
CA ILE A 476 -5.82 23.09 10.64
C ILE A 476 -5.34 21.67 10.95
N HIS A 477 -6.20 20.85 11.56
CA HIS A 477 -5.90 19.44 11.81
C HIS A 477 -5.60 18.69 10.50
N ALA A 478 -6.39 18.92 9.45
CA ALA A 478 -6.13 18.32 8.15
C ALA A 478 -4.77 18.75 7.56
N ALA A 479 -4.40 20.03 7.68
CA ALA A 479 -3.08 20.52 7.26
C ALA A 479 -1.94 19.89 8.08
N ALA A 480 -2.13 19.74 9.39
CA ALA A 480 -1.19 19.05 10.27
C ALA A 480 -1.02 17.57 9.89
N MET A 481 -2.12 16.86 9.60
CA MET A 481 -2.05 15.48 9.14
C MET A 481 -1.41 15.35 7.76
N LEU A 482 -1.66 16.26 6.82
CA LEU A 482 -0.96 16.29 5.54
C LEU A 482 0.56 16.50 5.74
N ALA A 483 0.95 17.39 6.65
CA ALA A 483 2.36 17.59 7.01
C ALA A 483 2.95 16.34 7.66
N TYR A 484 2.22 15.65 8.53
CA TYR A 484 2.59 14.36 9.09
C TYR A 484 2.85 13.30 8.01
N HIS A 485 2.03 13.29 6.96
CA HIS A 485 2.21 12.42 5.78
C HIS A 485 3.35 12.84 4.85
N ARG A 486 3.99 14.00 5.10
CA ARG A 486 4.94 14.64 4.18
C ARG A 486 4.33 14.89 2.81
N ASP A 487 3.04 15.21 2.79
CA ASP A 487 2.33 15.54 1.57
C ASP A 487 2.64 17.00 1.18
N PRO A 488 3.11 17.28 -0.05
CA PRO A 488 3.42 18.65 -0.47
C PRO A 488 2.20 19.58 -0.45
N ARG A 489 0.98 19.02 -0.51
CA ARG A 489 -0.28 19.78 -0.43
C ARG A 489 -0.55 20.35 0.96
N ALA A 490 0.21 19.99 1.99
CA ALA A 490 0.09 20.54 3.34
C ALA A 490 0.28 22.07 3.36
N LEU A 491 1.26 22.59 2.60
CA LEU A 491 1.49 24.03 2.48
C LEU A 491 0.34 24.73 1.74
N ASP A 492 -0.27 24.08 0.75
CA ASP A 492 -1.46 24.61 0.07
C ASP A 492 -2.65 24.69 1.03
N ALA A 493 -2.87 23.64 1.82
CA ALA A 493 -3.91 23.62 2.84
C ALA A 493 -3.69 24.75 3.87
N LEU A 494 -2.44 24.97 4.31
CA LEU A 494 -2.09 26.04 5.22
C LEU A 494 -2.29 27.43 4.60
N ARG A 495 -1.92 27.63 3.33
CA ARG A 495 -2.15 28.88 2.59
C ARG A 495 -3.64 29.19 2.45
N ASN A 496 -4.47 28.17 2.20
CA ASN A 496 -5.93 28.32 2.08
C ASN A 496 -6.62 28.69 3.40
N LEU A 497 -5.94 28.53 4.54
CA LEU A 497 -6.43 29.02 5.84
C LEU A 497 -6.20 30.53 6.01
N GLY A 498 -5.39 31.17 5.17
CA GLY A 498 -5.06 32.59 5.30
C GLY A 498 -4.05 32.87 6.41
N ALA A 499 -4.05 34.10 6.94
CA ALA A 499 -3.19 34.48 8.05
C ALA A 499 -3.59 33.72 9.33
N PRO A 500 -2.61 33.27 10.15
CA PRO A 500 -2.92 32.68 11.45
C PRO A 500 -3.44 33.74 12.41
N MET A 501 -4.40 33.36 13.24
CA MET A 501 -4.77 34.12 14.43
C MET A 501 -3.65 34.02 15.48
N PRO A 502 -3.56 34.95 16.46
CA PRO A 502 -2.49 34.92 17.46
C PRO A 502 -2.35 33.57 18.18
N ALA A 503 -3.46 32.92 18.53
CA ALA A 503 -3.48 31.60 19.15
C ALA A 503 -3.05 30.46 18.20
N GLU A 504 -3.15 30.65 16.89
CA GLU A 504 -2.76 29.65 15.87
C GLU A 504 -1.33 29.79 15.39
N ALA A 505 -0.68 30.92 15.66
CA ALA A 505 0.61 31.28 15.09
C ALA A 505 1.66 30.19 15.34
N GLU A 506 1.66 29.62 16.54
CA GLU A 506 2.58 28.54 16.92
C GLU A 506 2.27 27.25 16.14
N VAL A 507 1.00 26.84 16.06
CA VAL A 507 0.57 25.65 15.33
C VAL A 507 0.93 25.77 13.84
N PHE A 508 0.68 26.92 13.23
CA PHE A 508 1.04 27.17 11.83
C PHE A 508 2.55 27.10 11.61
N ALA A 509 3.33 27.68 12.53
CA ALA A 509 4.79 27.62 12.46
C ALA A 509 5.28 26.17 12.58
N ARG A 510 4.68 25.37 13.47
CA ARG A 510 4.98 23.94 13.64
C ARG A 510 4.63 23.11 12.41
N ILE A 511 3.46 23.36 11.79
CA ILE A 511 3.07 22.71 10.52
C ILE A 511 4.08 23.05 9.42
N ARG A 512 4.51 24.31 9.27
CA ARG A 512 5.51 24.70 8.27
C ARG A 512 6.85 23.98 8.48
N ARG A 513 7.31 23.88 9.73
CA ARG A 513 8.53 23.13 10.06
C ARG A 513 8.38 21.64 9.77
N ALA A 514 7.23 21.04 10.07
CA ALA A 514 6.93 19.67 9.70
C ALA A 514 6.82 19.43 8.18
N THR A 515 6.65 20.48 7.38
CA THR A 515 6.73 20.38 5.90
C THR A 515 8.11 20.72 5.33
N ALA A 516 9.09 21.06 6.18
CA ALA A 516 10.42 21.41 5.73
C ALA A 516 11.10 20.22 5.01
N GLU A 517 11.96 20.57 4.06
CA GLU A 517 12.76 19.62 3.28
C GLU A 517 13.70 18.80 4.17
N VAL A 518 14.26 19.42 5.21
CA VAL A 518 15.14 18.77 6.18
C VAL A 518 14.51 18.85 7.57
N ILE A 519 14.47 17.71 8.25
CA ILE A 519 13.74 17.55 9.51
C ILE A 519 14.56 16.79 10.56
N PRO A 520 14.51 17.22 11.83
CA PRO A 520 15.01 16.43 12.95
C PRO A 520 13.94 15.40 13.39
N CYS A 521 14.37 14.19 13.72
CA CYS A 521 13.56 13.11 14.28
C CYS A 521 14.40 12.29 15.28
N ASP A 522 13.78 11.37 16.02
CA ASP A 522 14.45 10.54 17.05
C ASP A 522 15.30 11.38 18.03
N VAL A 523 14.76 12.51 18.46
CA VAL A 523 15.48 13.50 19.26
C VAL A 523 15.49 13.04 20.72
N MET A 524 16.68 12.74 21.25
CA MET A 524 16.85 12.29 22.62
C MET A 524 18.07 12.92 23.29
N ALA A 525 17.95 13.11 24.61
CA ALA A 525 19.06 13.55 25.44
C ALA A 525 19.73 12.32 26.08
N GLN A 526 21.02 12.12 25.81
CA GLN A 526 21.80 11.02 26.36
C GLN A 526 23.14 11.54 26.89
N GLY A 527 23.33 11.48 28.21
CA GLY A 527 24.62 11.78 28.85
C GLY A 527 25.15 13.20 28.59
N GLY A 528 24.28 14.23 28.59
CA GLY A 528 24.68 15.61 28.27
C GLY A 528 24.94 15.85 26.77
N ARG A 529 24.42 14.96 25.93
CA ARG A 529 24.47 15.08 24.48
C ARG A 529 23.07 14.97 23.88
N LEU A 530 22.87 15.62 22.75
CA LEU A 530 21.67 15.60 21.94
C LEU A 530 21.92 14.64 20.78
N ALA A 531 21.34 13.44 20.89
CA ALA A 531 21.31 12.50 19.78
C ALA A 531 20.04 12.76 18.97
N LEU A 532 20.18 12.92 17.66
CA LEU A 532 19.04 13.06 16.75
C LEU A 532 19.36 12.51 15.37
N CYS A 533 18.33 12.25 14.59
CA CYS A 533 18.44 11.94 13.18
C CYS A 533 17.98 13.15 12.35
N LEU A 534 18.82 13.62 11.43
CA LEU A 534 18.53 14.72 10.53
C LEU A 534 18.23 14.17 9.13
N PHE A 535 16.96 14.14 8.74
CA PHE A 535 16.51 13.54 7.49
C PHE A 535 16.24 14.57 6.41
N ASN A 536 16.82 14.35 5.23
CA ASN A 536 16.59 15.17 4.05
C ASN A 536 15.54 14.50 3.15
N ALA A 537 14.31 15.00 3.19
CA ALA A 537 13.21 14.58 2.35
C ALA A 537 13.24 15.18 0.93
N SER A 538 14.13 16.13 0.65
CA SER A 538 14.22 16.83 -0.63
C SER A 538 14.86 15.95 -1.71
N ALA A 539 14.75 16.40 -2.97
CA ALA A 539 15.43 15.78 -4.12
C ALA A 539 16.86 16.30 -4.33
N VAL A 540 17.36 17.16 -3.45
CA VAL A 540 18.65 17.85 -3.56
C VAL A 540 19.47 17.62 -2.30
N ALA A 541 20.77 17.34 -2.44
CA ALA A 541 21.64 17.26 -1.28
C ALA A 541 21.86 18.66 -0.70
N HIS A 542 21.88 18.79 0.63
CA HIS A 542 22.14 20.06 1.29
C HIS A 542 23.50 20.02 1.98
N ARG A 543 24.33 21.04 1.80
CA ARG A 543 25.59 21.22 2.55
C ARG A 543 25.42 22.35 3.55
N GLY A 544 26.01 22.24 4.73
CA GLY A 544 25.95 23.31 5.73
C GLY A 544 24.53 23.57 6.23
N THR A 545 24.17 22.91 7.32
CA THR A 545 22.85 23.13 7.95
C THR A 545 23.03 23.64 9.37
N THR A 546 22.09 24.47 9.80
CA THR A 546 22.08 25.01 11.15
C THR A 546 20.89 24.44 11.89
N LEU A 547 21.16 23.69 12.95
CA LEU A 547 20.11 23.26 13.87
C LEU A 547 19.93 24.33 14.95
N ARG A 548 18.69 24.75 15.20
CA ARG A 548 18.37 25.80 16.18
C ARG A 548 17.28 25.32 17.13
N GLU A 549 17.48 25.55 18.41
CA GLU A 549 16.45 25.34 19.42
C GLU A 549 15.36 26.41 19.31
N LEU A 550 14.11 25.97 19.43
CA LEU A 550 12.97 26.86 19.60
C LEU A 550 12.58 26.84 21.07
N SER A 551 12.84 27.94 21.77
CA SER A 551 12.40 28.15 23.13
C SER A 551 11.03 28.84 23.12
N GLU A 552 10.09 28.30 23.90
CA GLU A 552 8.82 28.94 24.21
C GLU A 552 9.01 30.15 25.14
N THR A 553 10.14 30.21 25.84
CA THR A 553 10.41 31.25 26.84
C THR A 553 11.04 32.47 26.17
N ALA A 554 10.27 33.54 26.04
CA ALA A 554 10.76 34.82 25.51
C ALA A 554 11.98 35.30 26.33
N GLY A 555 13.16 35.35 25.69
CA GLY A 555 14.39 35.90 26.27
C GLY A 555 15.51 34.90 26.56
N SER A 556 15.31 33.58 26.44
CA SER A 556 16.45 32.64 26.50
C SER A 556 17.21 32.66 25.17
N SER A 557 18.54 32.76 25.21
CA SER A 557 19.38 32.59 24.01
C SER A 557 19.18 31.19 23.44
N ALA A 558 18.50 31.08 22.28
CA ALA A 558 18.30 29.82 21.59
C ALA A 558 19.65 29.18 21.26
N ARG A 559 19.85 27.92 21.70
CA ARG A 559 21.04 27.15 21.33
C ARG A 559 21.05 26.90 19.82
N GLN A 560 22.24 26.95 19.23
CA GLN A 560 22.43 26.74 17.80
C GLN A 560 23.64 25.81 17.58
N TRP A 561 23.51 24.90 16.62
CA TRP A 561 24.56 23.97 16.21
C TRP A 561 24.76 24.08 14.71
N GLU A 562 25.97 24.45 14.29
CA GLU A 562 26.36 24.46 12.88
C GLU A 562 26.85 23.07 12.48
N LEU A 563 26.30 22.55 11.38
CA LEU A 563 26.58 21.22 10.87
C LEU A 563 27.26 21.36 9.52
N ASP A 564 28.57 21.17 9.51
CA ASP A 564 29.37 21.11 8.28
C ASP A 564 29.35 19.69 7.70
N ALA A 565 28.13 19.21 7.41
CA ALA A 565 27.91 17.89 6.82
C ALA A 565 27.03 18.02 5.57
N THR A 566 27.28 17.14 4.61
CA THR A 566 26.37 16.97 3.47
C THR A 566 25.22 16.05 3.89
N LEU A 567 23.98 16.50 3.73
CA LEU A 567 22.78 15.70 3.93
C LEU A 567 22.35 15.07 2.60
N PRO A 568 22.53 13.76 2.42
CA PRO A 568 22.19 13.07 1.19
C PRO A 568 20.68 13.07 0.93
N VAL A 569 20.31 12.97 -0.34
CA VAL A 569 18.92 12.94 -0.82
C VAL A 569 18.19 11.72 -0.25
N HIS A 570 17.04 11.93 0.40
CA HIS A 570 16.19 10.87 0.97
C HIS A 570 16.87 9.99 2.03
N GLU A 571 17.85 10.55 2.74
CA GLU A 571 18.61 9.85 3.75
C GLU A 571 18.68 10.66 5.04
N GLY A 572 18.81 9.94 6.16
CA GLY A 572 18.98 10.53 7.48
C GLY A 572 20.43 10.45 7.93
N LEU A 573 20.89 11.49 8.61
CA LEU A 573 22.20 11.57 9.24
C LEU A 573 22.05 11.55 10.75
N LYS A 574 22.67 10.57 11.43
CA LYS A 574 22.66 10.51 12.89
C LYS A 574 23.70 11.48 13.42
N LEU A 575 23.24 12.41 14.24
CA LEU A 575 24.05 13.45 14.85
C LEU A 575 24.10 13.24 16.35
N ASP A 576 25.23 13.57 16.93
CA ASP A 576 25.47 13.52 18.36
C ASP A 576 26.15 14.83 18.80
N LEU A 577 25.34 15.77 19.27
CA LEU A 577 25.73 17.17 19.52
C LEU A 577 25.86 17.44 21.03
N PRO A 578 26.72 18.37 21.47
CA PRO A 578 26.78 18.74 22.88
C PRO A 578 25.47 19.39 23.34
N LEU A 579 24.94 18.95 24.48
CA LEU A 579 23.70 19.45 25.07
C LEU A 579 23.93 19.91 26.52
N GLN A 580 23.86 21.22 26.75
CA GLN A 580 23.93 21.80 28.09
C GLN A 580 22.52 22.03 28.63
N GLY A 581 22.09 21.24 29.61
CA GLY A 581 20.77 21.35 30.24
C GLY A 581 19.74 20.37 29.70
N GLU A 582 18.47 20.76 29.73
CA GLU A 582 17.35 19.90 29.34
C GLU A 582 17.20 19.78 27.81
N LEU A 583 16.49 18.73 27.41
CA LEU A 583 16.14 18.47 26.01
C LEU A 583 15.27 19.62 25.48
N PRO A 584 15.65 20.27 24.37
CA PRO A 584 14.84 21.33 23.77
C PRO A 584 13.45 20.77 23.42
N PRO A 585 12.37 21.53 23.66
CA PRO A 585 11.03 21.07 23.30
C PRO A 585 10.91 20.91 21.78
N GLU A 586 11.46 21.84 21.01
CA GLU A 586 11.40 21.80 19.55
C GLU A 586 12.71 22.27 18.92
N LEU A 587 13.03 21.71 17.76
CA LEU A 587 14.19 22.03 16.95
C LEU A 587 13.74 22.49 15.56
N ALA A 588 14.40 23.52 15.05
CA ALA A 588 14.29 23.99 13.68
C ALA A 588 15.59 23.74 12.92
N VAL A 589 15.48 23.55 11.61
CA VAL A 589 16.63 23.41 10.72
C VAL A 589 16.60 24.58 9.76
N ASP A 590 17.63 25.40 9.83
CA ASP A 590 17.87 26.52 8.94
C ASP A 590 18.90 26.07 7.88
N LEU A 591 18.48 26.08 6.61
CA LEU A 591 19.36 25.73 5.48
C LEU A 591 20.17 26.97 5.09
N ARG A 592 21.48 26.82 4.89
CA ARG A 592 22.35 27.93 4.49
C ARG A 592 21.99 28.38 3.06
N GLU A 593 21.59 29.65 2.90
CA GLU A 593 21.30 30.22 1.57
C GLU A 593 22.52 30.10 0.66
N GLY A 594 22.33 29.50 -0.53
CA GLY A 594 23.40 29.27 -1.51
C GLY A 594 24.09 27.91 -1.45
N ALA A 595 23.74 27.03 -0.50
CA ALA A 595 24.31 25.69 -0.40
C ALA A 595 23.55 24.61 -1.20
N ARG A 596 23.11 24.97 -2.41
CA ARG A 596 22.80 23.96 -3.44
C ARG A 596 24.14 23.60 -4.09
N PRO A 597 24.49 22.30 -4.19
CA PRO A 597 25.77 21.86 -4.72
C PRO A 597 26.02 22.37 -6.14
#